data_AF-K0J7V9-F1
#
_entry.id   AF-K0J7V9-F1
#
_cell.length_a   1.000
_cell.length_b   1.000
_cell.length_c   1.000
_cell.angle_alpha   90.00
_cell.angle_beta   90.00
_cell.angle_gamma   90.00
#
_symmetry.space_group_name_H-M   'P 1'
#
loop_
_entity.id
_entity.type
_entity.pdbx_description
1 polymer ?
#
loop_
_entity_poly.entity_id
_entity_poly.type
_entity_poly.pdbx_seq_one_letter_code
_entity_poly.pdbx_strand_id
1 'polypeptide(L)'
;MIEAYYHQNISVAIIAERLKRSRQPIYNVINFLKQGHSAIDYYKRYKENKRRCGRREISLPKKEQEYVKEKVSLGWTPDVIIGRAEQPISCSMRTLYRRFEDGYFDRTTLPMKGK
;
A
#
# COMPACT_ATOMS: atom_id res chain seq x y z
N MET A 1 7.19 -25.32 11.09
CA MET A 1 5.89 -24.68 10.77
C MET A 1 4.96 -24.88 11.96
N ILE A 2 4.16 -23.89 12.37
CA ILE A 2 3.29 -24.00 13.58
C ILE A 2 2.31 -25.18 13.47
N GLU A 3 1.78 -25.43 12.27
CA GLU A 3 0.87 -26.54 11.98
C GLU A 3 1.45 -27.91 12.31
N ALA A 4 2.71 -28.16 11.97
CA ALA A 4 3.38 -29.42 12.32
C ALA A 4 3.48 -29.64 13.85
N TYR A 5 3.71 -28.57 14.62
CA TYR A 5 3.72 -28.66 16.08
C TYR A 5 2.32 -28.84 16.68
N TYR A 6 1.30 -28.29 16.01
CA TYR A 6 -0.10 -28.49 16.38
C TYR A 6 -0.50 -29.96 16.22
N HIS A 7 -0.15 -30.62 15.10
CA HIS A 7 -0.40 -32.05 14.91
C HIS A 7 0.37 -32.95 15.89
N GLN A 8 1.53 -32.50 16.39
CA GLN A 8 2.30 -33.16 17.44
C GLN A 8 1.79 -32.87 18.86
N ASN A 9 0.67 -32.14 19.01
CA ASN A 9 0.09 -31.75 20.30
C ASN A 9 1.06 -31.00 21.24
N ILE A 10 2.02 -30.26 20.68
CA ILE A 10 2.98 -29.49 21.48
C ILE A 10 2.31 -28.23 22.02
N SER A 11 2.61 -27.88 23.28
CA SER A 11 2.03 -26.70 23.92
C SER A 11 2.52 -25.39 23.28
N VAL A 12 1.67 -24.36 23.29
CA VAL A 12 1.97 -23.02 22.73
C VAL A 12 3.23 -22.43 23.36
N ALA A 13 3.46 -22.67 24.65
CA ALA A 13 4.64 -22.17 25.36
C ALA A 13 5.94 -22.73 24.76
N ILE A 14 5.99 -24.04 24.51
CA ILE A 14 7.15 -24.70 23.91
C ILE A 14 7.33 -24.26 22.45
N ILE A 15 6.24 -24.10 21.71
CA ILE A 15 6.30 -23.59 20.32
C ILE A 15 6.87 -22.18 20.28
N ALA A 16 6.46 -21.31 21.20
CA ALA A 16 6.94 -19.93 21.30
C ALA A 16 8.44 -19.85 21.56
N GLU A 17 8.93 -20.67 22.50
CA GLU A 17 10.35 -20.79 22.81
C GLU A 17 11.15 -21.31 21.61
N ARG A 18 10.72 -22.42 21.00
CA ARG A 18 11.37 -23.02 19.82
C ARG A 18 11.42 -22.08 18.62
N LEU A 19 10.34 -21.32 18.37
CA LEU A 19 10.26 -20.38 17.26
C LEU A 19 10.83 -19.00 17.57
N LYS A 20 11.25 -18.74 18.82
CA LYS A 20 11.68 -17.41 19.30
C LYS A 20 10.66 -16.33 18.95
N ARG A 21 9.38 -16.61 19.19
CA ARG A 21 8.24 -15.71 18.90
C ARG A 21 7.38 -15.51 20.14
N SER A 22 6.64 -14.41 20.16
CA SER A 22 5.60 -14.20 21.17
C SER A 22 4.49 -15.24 21.04
N ARG A 23 3.78 -15.50 22.13
CA ARG A 23 2.71 -16.52 22.18
C ARG A 23 1.50 -16.13 21.33
N GLN A 24 1.20 -14.83 21.21
CA GLN A 24 -0.04 -14.36 20.58
C GLN A 24 -0.18 -14.75 19.08
N PRO A 25 0.84 -14.55 18.22
CA PRO A 25 0.77 -15.03 16.83
C PRO A 25 0.56 -16.54 16.72
N ILE A 26 1.12 -17.32 17.66
CA ILE A 26 0.99 -18.77 17.68
C ILE A 26 -0.44 -19.18 18.06
N TYR A 27 -1.02 -18.53 19.07
CA TYR A 27 -2.43 -18.72 19.41
C TYR A 27 -3.36 -18.42 18.24
N ASN A 28 -3.11 -17.32 17.51
CA ASN A 28 -3.91 -16.95 16.35
C ASN A 28 -3.88 -18.03 15.27
N VAL A 29 -2.71 -18.63 15.00
CA VAL A 29 -2.58 -19.72 14.03
C VAL A 29 -3.26 -20.98 14.54
N ILE A 30 -3.02 -21.41 15.79
CA ILE A 30 -3.62 -22.63 16.34
C ILE A 30 -5.14 -22.54 16.40
N ASN A 31 -5.69 -21.40 16.82
CA ASN A 31 -7.15 -21.20 16.85
C ASN A 31 -7.76 -21.24 15.45
N PHE A 32 -7.04 -20.81 14.42
CA PHE A 32 -7.46 -20.92 13.03
C PHE A 32 -7.43 -22.37 12.53
N LEU A 33 -6.39 -23.14 12.90
CA LEU A 33 -6.31 -24.57 12.59
C LEU A 33 -7.41 -25.38 13.30
N LYS A 34 -7.74 -25.03 14.56
CA LYS A 34 -8.86 -25.62 15.31
C LYS A 34 -10.23 -25.41 14.67
N GLN A 35 -10.38 -24.39 13.84
CA GLN A 35 -11.61 -24.12 13.07
C GLN A 35 -11.70 -25.00 11.80
N GLY A 36 -10.74 -25.91 11.58
CA GLY A 36 -10.71 -26.81 10.42
C GLY A 36 -10.06 -26.21 9.17
N HIS A 37 -9.42 -25.05 9.28
CA HIS A 37 -8.70 -24.44 8.17
C HIS A 37 -7.24 -24.91 8.10
N SER A 38 -6.62 -24.83 6.91
CA SER A 38 -5.21 -25.20 6.72
C SER A 38 -4.26 -24.02 6.95
N ALA A 39 -2.97 -24.30 7.16
CA ALA A 39 -1.93 -23.27 7.18
C ALA A 39 -1.85 -22.48 5.85
N ILE A 40 -2.17 -23.12 4.73
CA ILE A 40 -2.22 -22.47 3.40
C ILE A 40 -3.32 -21.41 3.40
N ASP A 41 -4.49 -21.70 3.96
CA ASP A 41 -5.59 -20.74 4.06
C ASP A 41 -5.22 -19.56 4.97
N TYR A 42 -4.50 -19.82 6.06
CA TYR A 42 -3.99 -18.76 6.94
C TYR A 42 -3.02 -17.84 6.17
N TYR A 43 -2.14 -18.42 5.35
CA TYR A 43 -1.21 -17.65 4.52
C TYR A 43 -1.95 -16.83 3.45
N LYS A 44 -2.96 -17.39 2.77
CA LYS A 44 -3.81 -16.66 1.82
C LYS A 44 -4.50 -15.48 2.50
N ARG A 45 -5.10 -15.69 3.67
CA ARG A 45 -5.72 -14.63 4.48
C ARG A 45 -4.72 -13.57 4.89
N TYR A 46 -3.51 -13.96 5.30
CA TYR A 46 -2.44 -13.01 5.61
C TYR A 46 -2.08 -12.13 4.40
N LYS A 47 -1.93 -12.72 3.21
CA LYS A 47 -1.65 -11.98 1.97
C LYS A 47 -2.78 -11.00 1.61
N GLU A 48 -4.02 -11.45 1.75
CA GLU A 48 -5.19 -10.61 1.51
C GLU A 48 -5.27 -9.43 2.50
N ASN A 49 -5.00 -9.68 3.78
CA ASN A 49 -4.92 -8.62 4.79
C ASN A 49 -3.78 -7.65 4.48
N LYS A 50 -2.61 -8.14 4.04
CA LYS A 50 -1.47 -7.30 3.65
C LYS A 50 -1.76 -6.42 2.44
N ARG A 51 -2.60 -6.86 1.50
CA ARG A 51 -3.10 -6.03 0.39
C ARG A 51 -3.92 -4.83 0.87
N ARG A 52 -4.55 -4.93 2.04
CA ARG A 52 -5.35 -3.85 2.65
C ARG A 52 -4.51 -2.91 3.52
N CYS A 53 -3.27 -3.26 3.80
CA CYS A 53 -2.35 -2.43 4.56
C CYS A 53 -1.75 -1.32 3.66
N GLY A 54 -1.36 -0.23 4.30
CA GLY A 54 -0.69 0.90 3.61
C GLY A 54 -1.67 1.90 3.00
N ARG A 55 -1.11 3.04 2.58
CA ARG A 55 -1.88 4.10 1.94
C ARG A 55 -2.19 3.70 0.49
N ARG A 56 -3.47 3.71 0.12
CA ARG A 56 -3.88 3.48 -1.27
C ARG A 56 -3.41 4.61 -2.16
N GLU A 57 -3.11 4.24 -3.39
CA GLU A 57 -2.73 5.18 -4.44
C GLU A 57 -3.93 6.11 -4.77
N ILE A 58 -3.73 7.43 -4.72
CA ILE A 58 -4.77 8.45 -5.00
C ILE A 58 -4.92 8.65 -6.50
N SER A 59 -5.77 7.89 -7.18
CA SER A 59 -6.05 8.18 -8.60
C SER A 59 -6.86 9.47 -8.72
N LEU A 60 -6.39 10.40 -9.55
CA LEU A 60 -7.14 11.61 -9.88
C LEU A 60 -8.31 11.24 -10.82
N PRO A 61 -9.49 11.89 -10.71
CA PRO A 61 -10.54 11.82 -11.72
C PRO A 61 -10.03 12.22 -13.11
N LYS A 62 -10.61 11.67 -14.19
CA LYS A 62 -10.18 11.95 -15.57
C LYS A 62 -10.11 13.44 -15.89
N LYS A 63 -11.13 14.20 -15.44
CA LYS A 63 -11.19 15.66 -15.61
C LYS A 63 -9.99 16.38 -14.97
N GLU A 64 -9.61 15.99 -13.76
CA GLU A 64 -8.45 16.56 -13.07
C GLU A 64 -7.14 16.18 -13.78
N GLN A 65 -7.05 14.96 -14.32
CA GLN A 65 -5.89 14.54 -15.10
C GLN A 65 -5.73 15.32 -16.40
N GLU A 66 -6.82 15.52 -17.14
CA GLU A 66 -6.83 16.31 -18.38
C GLU A 66 -6.41 17.75 -18.11
N TYR A 67 -6.99 18.36 -17.07
CA TYR A 67 -6.60 19.71 -16.63
C TYR A 67 -5.12 19.81 -16.29
N VAL A 68 -4.57 18.87 -15.50
CA VAL A 68 -3.14 18.84 -15.19
C VAL A 68 -2.30 18.73 -16.45
N LYS A 69 -2.66 17.84 -17.38
CA LYS A 69 -1.91 17.66 -18.64
C LYS A 69 -1.93 18.91 -19.52
N GLU A 70 -3.09 19.54 -19.64
CA GLU A 70 -3.26 20.79 -20.38
C GLU A 70 -2.41 21.92 -19.78
N LYS A 71 -2.46 22.11 -18.45
CA LYS A 71 -1.66 23.18 -17.82
C LYS A 71 -0.17 22.91 -17.87
N VAL A 72 0.25 21.65 -17.75
CA VAL A 72 1.66 21.28 -17.89
C VAL A 72 2.16 21.49 -19.32
N SER A 73 1.34 21.22 -20.35
CA SER A 73 1.73 21.52 -21.74
C SER A 73 1.86 23.03 -22.01
N LEU A 74 1.15 23.86 -21.26
CA LEU A 74 1.33 25.32 -21.21
C LEU A 74 2.56 25.76 -20.37
N GLY A 75 3.36 24.82 -19.88
CA GLY A 75 4.58 25.08 -19.12
C GLY A 75 4.36 25.40 -17.65
N TRP A 76 3.22 25.03 -17.06
CA TRP A 76 2.96 25.30 -15.65
C TRP A 76 3.56 24.22 -14.75
N THR A 77 4.08 24.63 -13.59
CA THR A 77 4.53 23.70 -12.55
C THR A 77 3.36 23.27 -11.67
N PRO A 78 3.44 22.10 -11.00
CA PRO A 78 2.44 21.66 -10.03
C PRO A 78 2.08 22.69 -8.95
N ASP A 79 3.03 23.52 -8.50
CA ASP A 79 2.77 24.61 -7.54
C ASP A 79 1.83 25.66 -8.13
N VAL A 80 2.03 26.03 -9.40
CA VAL A 80 1.21 27.04 -10.10
C VAL A 80 -0.19 26.50 -10.35
N ILE A 81 -0.30 25.24 -10.77
CA ILE A 81 -1.58 24.57 -11.07
C ILE A 81 -2.49 24.57 -9.84
N ILE A 82 -1.95 24.30 -8.66
CA ILE A 82 -2.71 24.28 -7.41
C ILE A 82 -2.84 25.67 -6.80
N GLY A 83 -1.78 26.49 -6.85
CA GLY A 83 -1.75 27.82 -6.24
C GLY A 83 -2.70 28.82 -6.90
N ARG A 84 -2.97 28.67 -8.21
CA ARG A 84 -3.96 29.51 -8.91
C ARG A 84 -5.41 29.12 -8.60
N ALA A 85 -5.65 27.89 -8.15
CA ALA A 85 -6.97 27.36 -7.79
C ALA A 85 -8.06 27.53 -8.89
N GLU A 86 -7.69 27.56 -10.17
CA GLU A 86 -8.65 27.70 -11.29
C GLU A 86 -9.61 26.51 -11.40
N GLN A 87 -9.16 25.31 -11.03
CA GLN A 87 -9.98 24.10 -10.89
C GLN A 87 -9.67 23.43 -9.55
N PRO A 88 -10.68 22.91 -8.84
CA PRO A 88 -10.44 22.12 -7.64
C PRO A 88 -9.77 20.80 -8.02
N ILE A 89 -8.59 20.56 -7.47
CA ILE A 89 -7.88 19.27 -7.58
C ILE A 89 -7.99 18.57 -6.22
N SER A 90 -8.37 17.31 -6.26
CA SER A 90 -8.55 16.45 -5.07
C SER A 90 -7.24 16.09 -4.35
N CYS A 91 -6.07 16.49 -4.87
CA CYS A 91 -4.77 16.16 -4.30
C CYS A 91 -3.91 17.41 -4.02
N SER A 92 -3.03 17.28 -3.02
CA SER A 92 -2.08 18.33 -2.69
C SER A 92 -0.94 18.44 -3.71
N MET A 93 -0.26 19.59 -3.72
CA MET A 93 0.94 19.88 -4.51
C MET A 93 2.03 18.82 -4.41
N ARG A 94 2.35 18.39 -3.19
CA ARG A 94 3.33 17.32 -2.97
C ARG A 94 2.87 15.98 -3.57
N THR A 95 1.57 15.70 -3.52
CA THR A 95 1.01 14.49 -4.16
C THR A 95 1.10 14.59 -5.66
N LEU A 96 0.83 15.78 -6.22
CA LEU A 96 0.94 16.03 -7.65
C LEU A 96 2.39 15.86 -8.14
N TYR A 97 3.39 16.40 -7.43
CA TYR A 97 4.80 16.13 -7.74
C TYR A 97 5.15 14.64 -7.71
N ARG A 98 4.74 13.93 -6.65
CA ARG A 98 5.00 12.49 -6.54
C ARG A 98 4.37 11.70 -7.69
N ARG A 99 3.25 12.18 -8.26
CA ARG A 99 2.63 11.56 -9.44
C ARG A 99 3.48 11.67 -10.71
N PHE A 100 4.26 12.73 -10.86
CA PHE A 100 5.25 12.81 -11.94
C PHE A 100 6.44 11.89 -11.67
N GLU A 101 6.86 11.74 -10.41
CA GLU A 101 7.96 10.84 -10.03
C GLU A 101 7.60 9.35 -10.18
N ASP A 102 6.38 8.98 -9.77
CA ASP A 102 5.86 7.61 -9.83
C ASP A 102 5.48 7.20 -11.27
N GLY A 103 5.64 8.08 -12.27
CA GLY A 103 5.36 7.82 -13.69
C GLY A 103 3.88 7.87 -14.08
N TYR A 104 2.99 8.32 -13.18
CA TYR A 104 1.57 8.51 -13.46
C TYR A 104 1.34 9.68 -14.43
N PHE A 105 2.17 10.72 -14.33
CA PHE A 105 2.31 11.76 -15.34
C PHE A 105 3.73 11.75 -15.89
N ASP A 106 3.91 12.23 -17.12
CA ASP A 106 5.23 12.28 -17.76
C ASP A 106 6.08 13.38 -17.12
N ARG A 107 7.15 12.98 -16.42
CA ARG A 107 8.08 13.90 -15.78
C ARG A 107 8.79 14.83 -16.77
N THR A 108 8.99 14.42 -18.02
CA THR A 108 9.70 15.23 -19.03
C THR A 108 8.90 16.46 -19.47
N THR A 109 7.59 16.44 -19.23
CA THR A 109 6.70 17.57 -19.55
C THR A 109 6.81 18.72 -18.56
N LEU A 110 7.42 18.50 -17.38
CA LEU A 110 7.65 19.56 -16.42
C LEU A 110 8.73 20.53 -16.94
N PRO A 111 8.53 21.85 -16.81
CA PRO A 111 9.48 22.86 -17.30
C PRO A 111 10.80 22.89 -16.50
N MET A 112 10.93 22.08 -15.44
CA MET A 112 12.14 21.99 -14.64
C MET A 112 13.16 21.03 -15.27
N LYS A 113 14.17 21.58 -15.96
CA LYS A 113 15.43 20.88 -16.18
C LYS A 113 16.16 20.82 -14.84
N GLY A 114 16.17 19.65 -14.22
CA GLY A 114 17.20 19.36 -13.21
C GLY A 114 18.56 19.65 -13.84
N LYS A 115 19.42 20.36 -13.11
CA LYS A 115 20.82 20.56 -13.50
C LYS A 115 21.51 19.22 -13.73
#